data_AF-A0AAJ1I438-F1
#
_entry.id   AF-A0AAJ1I438-F1
#
_cell.length_a   1.000
_cell.length_b   1.000
_cell.length_c   1.000
_cell.angle_alpha   90.00
_cell.angle_beta   90.00
_cell.angle_gamma   90.00
#
_symmetry.space_group_name_H-M   'P 1'
#
loop_
_entity.id
_entity.type
_entity.pdbx_description
1 polymer ?
#
loop_
_entity_poly.entity_id
_entity_poly.type
_entity_poly.pdbx_seq_one_letter_code
_entity_poly.pdbx_strand_id
1 'polypeptide(L)'
;MRKIEIIELDANLLADLEGATQGWELHEVAADDADGVWQVLWNAEYNRAGLVYVGNGSNGATLWTDAASPADAYRRLQADELSA
;
A
#
# COMPACT_ATOMS: atom_id res chain seq x y z
N MET A 1 6.61 3.38 -9.56
CA MET A 1 5.45 2.57 -9.16
C MET A 1 5.15 1.56 -10.26
N ARG A 2 4.93 0.30 -9.90
CA ARG A 2 4.66 -0.82 -10.82
C ARG A 2 3.44 -1.59 -10.32
N LYS A 3 2.49 -1.93 -11.20
CA LYS A 3 1.37 -2.84 -10.86
C LYS A 3 1.91 -4.27 -10.74
N ILE A 4 1.49 -5.00 -9.71
CA ILE A 4 1.88 -6.39 -9.46
C ILE A 4 0.65 -7.27 -9.21
N GLU A 5 0.87 -8.57 -9.10
CA GLU A 5 -0.22 -9.52 -8.87
C GLU A 5 -0.71 -9.45 -7.44
N ILE A 6 -2.04 -9.44 -7.23
CA ILE A 6 -2.64 -9.29 -5.90
C ILE A 6 -2.35 -10.47 -4.95
N ILE A 7 -1.92 -11.61 -5.50
CA ILE A 7 -1.48 -12.77 -4.70
C ILE A 7 -0.18 -12.50 -3.94
N GLU A 8 0.56 -11.46 -4.31
CA GLU A 8 1.79 -11.02 -3.64
C GLU A 8 1.51 -10.03 -2.50
N LEU A 9 0.23 -9.74 -2.22
CA LEU A 9 -0.19 -8.84 -1.15
C LEU A 9 0.29 -9.35 0.21
N ASP A 10 0.87 -8.44 0.99
CA ASP A 10 1.24 -8.69 2.38
C ASP A 10 0.05 -9.21 3.21
N ALA A 11 0.34 -10.17 4.09
CA ALA A 11 -0.68 -10.85 4.88
C ALA A 11 -1.46 -9.89 5.80
N ASN A 12 -0.87 -8.77 6.25
CA ASN A 12 -1.55 -7.82 7.12
C ASN A 12 -2.61 -7.03 6.35
N LEU A 13 -2.29 -6.52 5.16
CA LEU A 13 -3.29 -5.88 4.29
C LEU A 13 -4.36 -6.85 3.82
N LEU A 14 -3.99 -8.10 3.54
CA LEU A 14 -4.96 -9.14 3.19
C LEU A 14 -5.92 -9.44 4.35
N ALA A 15 -5.41 -9.46 5.58
CA ALA A 15 -6.21 -9.66 6.79
C ALA A 15 -7.18 -8.49 7.05
N ASP A 16 -6.74 -7.25 6.82
CA ASP A 16 -7.59 -6.06 6.94
C ASP A 16 -8.78 -6.08 5.96
N LEU A 17 -8.60 -6.72 4.80
CA LEU A 17 -9.67 -6.92 3.82
C LEU A 17 -10.56 -8.14 4.11
N GLU A 18 -10.30 -8.89 5.18
CA GLU A 18 -10.94 -10.18 5.44
C GLU A 18 -10.86 -11.14 4.23
N GLY A 19 -9.79 -11.02 3.42
CA GLY A 19 -9.60 -11.78 2.19
C GLY A 19 -10.37 -11.28 0.96
N ALA A 20 -11.15 -10.19 1.08
CA ALA A 20 -11.95 -9.64 -0.02
C ALA A 20 -11.13 -8.70 -0.94
N THR A 21 -10.35 -9.30 -1.84
CA THR A 21 -9.45 -8.58 -2.77
C THR A 21 -10.07 -8.25 -4.13
N GLN A 22 -11.33 -8.60 -4.37
CA GLN A 22 -12.00 -8.31 -5.63
C GLN A 22 -12.13 -6.79 -5.87
N GLY A 23 -11.70 -6.33 -7.05
CA GLY A 23 -11.74 -4.91 -7.42
C GLY A 23 -10.57 -4.08 -6.88
N TRP A 24 -9.69 -4.68 -6.09
CA TRP A 24 -8.47 -4.04 -5.62
C TRP A 24 -7.32 -4.26 -6.62
N GLU A 25 -6.46 -3.26 -6.75
CA GLU A 25 -5.24 -3.30 -7.54
C GLU A 25 -4.04 -3.16 -6.62
N LEU A 26 -3.05 -4.04 -6.77
CA LEU A 26 -1.82 -3.98 -6.00
C LEU A 26 -0.71 -3.34 -6.83
N HIS A 27 -0.02 -2.39 -6.21
CA HIS A 27 1.13 -1.70 -6.78
C HIS A 27 2.30 -1.71 -5.81
N GLU A 28 3.50 -1.70 -6.35
CA GLU A 28 4.74 -1.54 -5.59
C GLU A 28 5.46 -0.25 -5.95
N VAL A 29 6.07 0.34 -4.92
CA VAL A 29 7.01 1.44 -5.03
C VAL A 29 8.26 1.07 -4.25
N ALA A 30 9.44 1.26 -4.83
CA ALA A 30 10.68 1.13 -4.07
C ALA A 30 10.65 2.11 -2.90
N ALA A 31 11.02 1.65 -1.71
CA ALA A 31 11.26 2.55 -0.59
C ALA A 31 12.53 3.36 -0.85
N ASP A 32 12.69 4.46 -0.10
CA ASP A 32 13.91 5.26 -0.14
C ASP A 32 15.07 4.57 0.59
N ASP A 33 14.75 3.69 1.55
CA ASP A 33 15.72 2.70 2.03
C ASP A 33 15.94 1.62 0.96
N ALA A 34 17.17 1.11 0.88
CA ALA A 34 17.50 0.04 -0.06
C ALA A 34 16.95 -1.33 0.38
N ASP A 35 16.15 -1.36 1.45
CA ASP A 35 15.85 -2.52 2.26
C ASP A 35 14.40 -3.01 2.10
N GLY A 36 13.56 -2.26 1.37
CA GLY A 36 12.17 -2.66 1.14
C GLY A 36 11.42 -1.96 0.01
N VAL A 37 10.13 -2.26 -0.03
CA VAL A 37 9.14 -1.70 -0.95
C VAL A 37 7.88 -1.31 -0.19
N TRP A 38 7.20 -0.28 -0.68
CA TRP A 38 5.83 0.02 -0.29
C TRP A 38 4.87 -0.70 -1.22
N GLN A 39 4.03 -1.55 -0.65
CA GLN A 39 2.86 -2.08 -1.32
C GLN A 39 1.70 -1.10 -1.15
N VAL A 40 0.99 -0.83 -2.23
CA VAL A 40 -0.16 0.08 -2.31
C VAL A 40 -1.32 -0.70 -2.92
N LEU A 41 -2.31 -1.01 -2.08
CA LEU A 41 -3.52 -1.72 -2.43
C LEU A 41 -4.64 -0.71 -2.62
N TRP A 42 -5.07 -0.46 -3.85
CA TRP A 42 -6.02 0.60 -4.18
C TRP A 42 -7.31 0.06 -4.80
N ASN A 43 -8.43 0.69 -4.48
CA ASN A 43 -9.71 0.39 -5.10
C ASN A 43 -10.37 1.67 -5.64
N ALA A 44 -10.64 1.67 -6.94
CA ALA A 44 -11.23 2.78 -7.67
C ALA A 44 -12.69 3.07 -7.27
N GLU A 45 -13.46 2.03 -6.95
CA GLU A 45 -14.86 2.15 -6.54
C GLU A 45 -14.98 2.90 -5.22
N TYR A 46 -14.09 2.58 -4.27
CA TYR A 46 -14.07 3.20 -2.94
C TYR A 46 -13.24 4.48 -2.86
N ASN A 47 -12.46 4.82 -3.89
CA ASN A 47 -11.44 5.88 -3.85
C ASN A 47 -10.56 5.78 -2.59
N ARG A 48 -10.10 4.56 -2.29
CA ARG A 48 -9.38 4.26 -1.05
C ARG A 48 -8.18 3.37 -1.32
N ALA A 49 -7.14 3.54 -0.52
CA ALA A 49 -5.95 2.71 -0.57
C ALA A 49 -5.49 2.27 0.83
N GLY A 50 -4.97 1.04 0.91
CA GLY A 50 -4.17 0.52 2.00
C GLY A 50 -2.71 0.48 1.58
N LEU A 51 -1.80 0.84 2.48
CA LEU A 51 -0.36 0.85 2.25
C LEU A 51 0.34 0.06 3.35
N VAL A 52 1.40 -0.65 2.99
CA VAL A 52 2.25 -1.38 3.93
C VAL A 52 3.68 -1.40 3.42
N TYR A 53 4.63 -1.23 4.32
CA TYR A 53 6.04 -1.39 4.01
C TYR A 53 6.42 -2.87 4.15
N VAL A 54 7.02 -3.43 3.10
CA VAL A 54 7.49 -4.81 3.02
C VAL A 54 9.00 -4.77 2.82
N GLY A 55 9.75 -5.18 3.83
CA GLY A 55 11.21 -5.06 3.83
C GLY A 55 11.80 -5.28 5.20
N ASN A 56 13.13 -5.13 5.30
CA ASN A 56 13.81 -5.19 6.58
C ASN A 56 13.37 -4.00 7.45
N GLY A 57 12.97 -4.28 8.70
CA GLY A 57 12.39 -3.27 9.60
C GLY A 57 10.88 -3.06 9.46
N SER A 58 10.19 -3.81 8.59
CA SER A 58 8.73 -3.82 8.59
C SER A 58 8.16 -4.28 9.93
N ASN A 59 7.24 -3.49 10.49
CA ASN A 59 6.50 -3.79 11.70
C ASN A 59 5.10 -4.35 11.41
N GLY A 60 4.77 -4.58 10.13
CA GLY A 60 3.45 -5.03 9.69
C GLY A 60 2.33 -3.99 9.84
N ALA A 61 2.66 -2.73 10.11
CA ALA A 61 1.66 -1.68 10.22
C ALA A 61 1.04 -1.37 8.84
N THR A 62 -0.28 -1.36 8.80
CA THR A 62 -1.06 -0.96 7.63
C THR A 62 -1.54 0.47 7.80
N LEU A 63 -1.49 1.24 6.72
CA LEU A 63 -1.93 2.62 6.66
C LEU A 63 -3.05 2.74 5.65
N TRP A 64 -4.17 3.34 6.06
CA TRP A 64 -5.33 3.49 5.21
C TRP A 64 -5.59 4.96 4.92
N THR A 65 -5.83 5.29 3.66
CA THR A 65 -6.08 6.67 3.24
C THR A 65 -7.08 6.73 2.08
N ASP A 66 -7.82 7.82 2.01
CA ASP A 66 -8.63 8.14 0.84
C ASP A 66 -7.70 8.60 -0.28
N ALA A 67 -7.81 7.99 -1.45
CA ALA A 67 -6.91 8.21 -2.58
C ALA A 67 -7.62 8.01 -3.92
N ALA A 68 -7.49 8.99 -4.81
CA ALA A 68 -8.05 8.93 -6.15
C ALA A 68 -7.24 8.02 -7.10
N SER A 69 -6.03 7.62 -6.70
CA SER A 69 -5.16 6.72 -7.46
C SER A 69 -4.07 6.12 -6.56
N PRO A 70 -3.39 5.05 -6.98
CA PRO A 70 -2.26 4.49 -6.23
C PRO A 70 -1.15 5.52 -6.00
N ALA A 71 -0.86 6.36 -7.00
CA ALA A 71 0.14 7.43 -6.90
C ALA A 71 -0.27 8.53 -5.91
N ASP A 72 -1.56 8.82 -5.79
CA ASP A 72 -2.08 9.76 -4.79
C ASP A 72 -1.93 9.20 -3.38
N ALA A 73 -2.24 7.92 -3.18
CA ALA A 73 -2.07 7.23 -1.91
C ALA A 73 -0.61 7.30 -1.41
N TYR A 74 0.34 6.98 -2.29
CA TYR A 74 1.76 7.03 -1.94
C TYR A 74 2.26 8.47 -1.67
N ARG A 75 1.78 9.47 -2.43
CA ARG A 75 2.11 10.88 -2.16
C ARG A 75 1.63 11.33 -0.78
N ARG A 76 0.43 10.90 -0.37
CA ARG A 76 -0.13 11.21 0.94
C ARG A 76 0.69 10.59 2.06
N LEU A 77 1.07 9.32 1.92
CA LEU A 77 2.00 8.65 2.84
C LEU A 77 3.29 9.45 3.01
N GLN A 78 3.93 9.86 1.91
CA GLN A 78 5.15 10.66 1.97
C GLN A 78 4.94 11.99 2.72
N ALA A 79 3.82 12.67 2.48
CA ALA A 79 3.51 13.92 3.17
C ALA A 79 3.30 13.73 4.68
N ASP A 80 2.67 12.62 5.08
CA ASP A 80 2.44 12.29 6.49
C ASP A 80 3.76 11.93 7.19
N GLU A 81 4.61 11.10 6.59
CA GLU A 81 5.93 10.72 7.13
C GLU A 81 6.90 11.92 7.23
N LEU A 82 6.87 12.86 6.27
CA LEU A 82 7.65 14.10 6.31
C LEU A 82 7.18 15.10 7.38
N SER A 83 5.99 14.90 7.95
CA SER A 83 5.40 15.78 8.97
C SER A 83 5.63 15.29 10.41
N ALA A 84 6.16 14.08 10.58
CA ALA A 84 6.47 13.44 11.86
C ALA A 84 7.94 13.69 12.30
#